data_AF-A0A9Q2LDR9-F1
#
_entry.id   AF-A0A9Q2LDR9-F1
#
_cell.length_a   1.000
_cell.length_b   1.000
_cell.length_c   1.000
_cell.angle_alpha   90.00
_cell.angle_beta   90.00
_cell.angle_gamma   90.00
#
_symmetry.space_group_name_H-M   'P 1'
#
loop_
_entity.id
_entity.type
_entity.pdbx_description
1 polymer ?
#
loop_
_entity_poly.entity_id
_entity_poly.type
_entity_poly.pdbx_seq_one_letter_code
_entity_poly.pdbx_strand_id
1 'polypeptide(L)'
;MVGVAHARDQIQIVGSSTVFPFSTKVAEEFGRSTKFKTPVVESTGSGGGMKLFCSGVGMEHPDITNASRRIKSREFKKCTENGITITEVKVGYDGIVLGNAKSGPDFFLTTKDIFLALAKDIPDGKGGLIANPHKTWADVNKNLPTTKIEVLGPPPTSGTRDAFVELAMEKGAKQFPELKALKKSDKRAFKVVAHSIREDGAFIEAGENDNLIVQKLIANPNAVGIFGFSFLDQNADKIKGAIVEGNMPSFERIANGDYPISRSLFFYVKKEHVGKVPGIAEFVAAFTSEDAWGPDGYLVDKGLIPLPEADRASMAKQAKALATLAM
;
A
#
# COMPACT_ATOMS: atom_id res chain seq x y z
N MET A 1 21.27 10.54 -41.41
CA MET A 1 21.96 10.49 -40.12
C MET A 1 21.09 9.70 -39.15
N VAL A 2 21.54 8.52 -38.74
CA VAL A 2 20.90 7.78 -37.64
C VAL A 2 21.31 8.52 -36.38
N GLY A 3 20.37 9.20 -35.72
CA GLY A 3 20.63 9.91 -34.48
C GLY A 3 21.10 8.93 -33.42
N VAL A 4 22.28 9.15 -32.87
CA VAL A 4 22.74 8.45 -31.67
C VAL A 4 21.74 8.79 -30.58
N ALA A 5 20.89 7.83 -30.21
CA ALA A 5 19.99 7.99 -29.08
C ALA A 5 20.87 8.16 -27.84
N HIS A 6 21.03 9.40 -27.37
CA HIS A 6 21.68 9.67 -26.11
C HIS A 6 20.90 8.91 -25.03
N ALA A 7 21.59 8.03 -24.31
CA ALA A 7 21.01 7.43 -23.12
C ALA A 7 20.64 8.57 -22.16
N ARG A 8 19.41 8.57 -21.66
CA ARG A 8 19.02 9.51 -20.59
C ARG A 8 19.96 9.33 -19.41
N ASP A 9 20.30 10.42 -18.75
CA ASP A 9 21.23 10.45 -17.61
C ASP A 9 20.50 10.41 -16.26
N GLN A 10 19.21 10.10 -16.26
CA GLN A 10 18.34 10.09 -15.09
C GLN A 10 17.42 8.87 -15.12
N ILE A 11 17.33 8.17 -13.98
CA ILE A 11 16.47 7.00 -13.80
C ILE A 11 15.01 7.44 -13.81
N GLN A 12 14.16 6.72 -14.55
CA GLN A 12 12.71 6.88 -14.53
C GLN A 12 12.02 5.68 -13.90
N ILE A 13 11.22 5.97 -12.87
CA ILE A 13 10.49 5.00 -12.07
C ILE A 13 9.01 5.33 -12.17
N VAL A 14 8.19 4.34 -12.51
CA VAL A 14 6.72 4.47 -12.54
C VAL A 14 6.08 3.45 -11.61
N GLY A 15 4.76 3.52 -11.41
CA GLY A 15 3.99 2.42 -10.85
C GLY A 15 3.21 2.74 -9.59
N SER A 16 3.24 1.83 -8.62
CA SER A 16 2.38 1.83 -7.44
C SER A 16 2.41 3.15 -6.66
N SER A 17 1.23 3.70 -6.39
CA SER A 17 1.04 4.83 -5.46
C SER A 17 1.44 4.49 -4.03
N THR A 18 1.38 3.21 -3.65
CA THR A 18 1.82 2.73 -2.34
C THR A 18 3.32 2.77 -2.18
N VAL A 19 4.03 2.33 -3.22
CA VAL A 19 5.49 2.25 -3.18
C VAL A 19 6.12 3.59 -3.53
N PHE A 20 5.36 4.49 -4.16
CA PHE A 20 5.74 5.86 -4.48
C PHE A 20 6.43 6.59 -3.31
N PRO A 21 5.85 6.74 -2.10
CA PRO A 21 6.50 7.45 -1.00
C PRO A 21 7.84 6.83 -0.59
N PHE A 22 7.97 5.50 -0.60
CA PHE A 22 9.23 4.82 -0.29
C PHE A 22 10.27 5.05 -1.39
N SER A 23 9.88 4.86 -2.64
CA SER A 23 10.77 5.03 -3.80
C SER A 23 11.23 6.48 -3.96
N THR A 24 10.36 7.45 -3.69
CA THR A 24 10.69 8.88 -3.69
C THR A 24 11.69 9.18 -2.58
N LYS A 25 11.48 8.66 -1.37
CA LYS A 25 12.43 8.86 -0.27
C LYS A 25 13.81 8.29 -0.58
N VAL A 26 13.89 7.08 -1.16
CA VAL A 26 15.17 6.51 -1.63
C VAL A 26 15.77 7.36 -2.75
N ALA A 27 14.96 7.85 -3.69
CA ALA A 27 15.44 8.68 -4.81
C ALA A 27 16.06 10.00 -4.32
N GLU A 28 15.42 10.68 -3.37
CA GLU A 28 15.92 11.89 -2.72
C GLU A 28 17.24 11.65 -2.01
N GLU A 29 17.31 10.61 -1.16
CA GLU A 29 18.54 10.24 -0.45
C GLU A 29 19.67 9.87 -1.42
N PHE A 30 19.35 9.14 -2.49
CA PHE A 30 20.28 8.74 -3.53
C PHE A 30 20.85 9.94 -4.29
N GLY A 31 20.00 10.89 -4.70
CA GLY A 31 20.44 12.12 -5.36
C GLY A 31 21.25 13.06 -4.45
N ARG A 32 21.01 13.00 -3.14
CA ARG A 32 21.74 13.79 -2.13
C ARG A 32 23.11 13.19 -1.79
N SER A 33 23.20 11.87 -1.72
CA SER A 33 24.37 11.14 -1.21
C SER A 33 25.32 10.64 -2.30
N THR A 34 24.92 10.71 -3.57
CA THR A 34 25.72 10.19 -4.69
C THR A 34 25.97 11.26 -5.76
N LYS A 35 26.77 10.91 -6.76
CA LYS A 35 27.02 11.75 -7.95
C LYS A 35 25.92 11.66 -9.01
N PHE A 36 24.94 10.76 -8.84
CA PHE A 36 23.91 10.50 -9.84
C PHE A 36 22.75 11.48 -9.67
N LYS A 37 22.05 11.78 -10.77
CA LYS A 37 20.83 12.59 -10.70
C LYS A 37 19.75 11.86 -9.88
N THR A 38 19.00 12.63 -9.09
CA THR A 38 17.80 12.15 -8.39
C THR A 38 16.85 11.46 -9.37
N PRO A 39 16.48 10.18 -9.16
CA PRO A 39 15.49 9.50 -9.99
C PRO A 39 14.16 10.24 -10.06
N VAL A 40 13.53 10.23 -11.23
CA VAL A 40 12.16 10.71 -11.41
C VAL A 40 11.22 9.57 -11.05
N VAL A 41 10.35 9.80 -10.07
CA VAL A 41 9.37 8.81 -9.60
C VAL A 41 7.97 9.33 -9.93
N GLU A 42 7.17 8.53 -10.63
CA GLU A 42 5.80 8.87 -11.01
C GLU A 42 4.81 7.80 -10.52
N SER A 43 3.71 8.26 -9.93
CA SER A 43 2.62 7.39 -9.49
C SER A 43 1.64 7.14 -10.65
N THR A 44 1.64 5.92 -11.19
CA THR A 44 0.78 5.51 -12.32
C THR A 44 -0.11 4.30 -11.98
N GLY A 45 -0.07 3.85 -10.72
CA GLY A 45 -0.63 2.59 -10.24
C GLY A 45 0.14 1.34 -10.71
N SER A 46 0.14 0.26 -9.92
CA SER A 46 0.91 -0.96 -10.20
C SER A 46 0.65 -1.55 -11.59
N GLY A 47 -0.62 -1.59 -12.03
CA GLY A 47 -0.98 -2.09 -13.36
C GLY A 47 -0.62 -1.13 -14.50
N GLY A 48 -0.77 0.17 -14.29
CA GLY A 48 -0.38 1.19 -15.28
C GLY A 48 1.13 1.25 -15.47
N GLY A 49 1.87 1.25 -14.37
CA GLY A 49 3.34 1.23 -14.38
C GLY A 49 3.89 -0.03 -15.04
N MET A 50 3.36 -1.20 -14.70
CA MET A 50 3.74 -2.45 -15.37
C MET A 50 3.45 -2.43 -16.87
N LYS A 51 2.33 -1.81 -17.30
CA LYS A 51 2.02 -1.64 -18.73
C LYS A 51 3.07 -0.77 -19.41
N LEU A 52 3.46 0.36 -18.81
CA LEU A 52 4.49 1.27 -19.35
C LEU A 52 5.87 0.61 -19.38
N PHE A 53 6.25 -0.05 -18.29
CA PHE A 53 7.51 -0.77 -18.14
C PHE A 53 7.66 -1.90 -19.17
N CYS A 54 6.62 -2.73 -19.35
CA CYS A 54 6.61 -3.82 -20.31
C CYS A 54 6.39 -3.36 -21.76
N SER A 55 6.39 -2.07 -22.10
CA SER A 55 6.15 -1.61 -23.49
C SER A 55 7.34 -1.85 -24.43
N GLY A 56 8.55 -2.04 -23.88
CA GLY A 56 9.75 -2.32 -24.66
C GLY A 56 11.04 -1.97 -23.93
N VAL A 57 12.16 -2.21 -24.59
CA VAL A 57 13.53 -1.95 -24.09
C VAL A 57 14.07 -0.57 -24.46
N GLY A 58 13.33 0.21 -25.26
CA GLY A 58 13.70 1.58 -25.65
C GLY A 58 13.85 2.53 -24.47
N MET A 59 14.63 3.61 -24.65
CA MET A 59 14.96 4.59 -23.62
C MET A 59 13.79 5.51 -23.25
N GLU A 60 12.74 5.52 -24.06
CA GLU A 60 11.45 6.17 -23.82
C GLU A 60 10.60 5.43 -22.78
N HIS A 61 10.94 4.19 -22.45
CA HIS A 61 10.23 3.40 -21.45
C HIS A 61 10.88 3.51 -20.06
N PRO A 62 10.14 3.34 -18.97
CA PRO A 62 10.69 3.39 -17.61
C PRO A 62 11.75 2.31 -17.34
N ASP A 63 12.73 2.64 -16.48
CA ASP A 63 13.80 1.73 -16.03
C ASP A 63 13.31 0.77 -14.95
N ILE A 64 12.45 1.29 -14.07
CA ILE A 64 11.96 0.60 -12.87
C ILE A 64 10.45 0.76 -12.80
N THR A 65 9.75 -0.29 -12.36
CA THR A 65 8.33 -0.20 -12.01
C THR A 65 8.06 -0.68 -10.59
N ASN A 66 7.39 0.16 -9.83
CA ASN A 66 6.93 -0.07 -8.48
C ASN A 66 5.61 -0.86 -8.50
N ALA A 67 5.43 -1.82 -7.60
CA ALA A 67 4.18 -2.59 -7.49
C ALA A 67 3.82 -2.94 -6.05
N SER A 68 2.54 -2.80 -5.72
CA SER A 68 1.96 -3.21 -4.43
C SER A 68 1.34 -4.62 -4.47
N ARG A 69 1.89 -5.46 -5.34
CA ARG A 69 1.64 -6.90 -5.50
C ARG A 69 2.71 -7.50 -6.39
N ARG A 70 2.86 -8.83 -6.36
CA ARG A 70 3.74 -9.52 -7.30
C ARG A 70 3.28 -9.31 -8.75
N ILE A 71 4.22 -9.31 -9.69
CA ILE A 71 3.96 -9.31 -11.13
C ILE A 71 3.10 -10.53 -11.49
N LYS A 72 2.11 -10.35 -12.37
CA LYS A 72 1.25 -11.46 -12.82
C LYS A 72 1.94 -12.22 -13.96
N SER A 73 1.68 -13.52 -14.10
CA SER A 73 2.25 -14.33 -15.20
C SER A 73 1.98 -13.73 -16.59
N ARG A 74 0.81 -13.13 -16.80
CA ARG A 74 0.47 -12.43 -18.06
C ARG A 74 1.28 -11.13 -18.28
N GLU A 75 1.65 -10.44 -17.22
CA GLU A 75 2.47 -9.22 -17.27
C GLU A 75 3.93 -9.60 -17.51
N PHE A 76 4.42 -10.63 -16.81
CA PHE A 76 5.73 -11.22 -17.05
C PHE A 76 5.88 -11.68 -18.49
N LYS A 77 4.93 -12.47 -19.01
CA LYS A 77 4.92 -12.92 -20.40
C LYS A 77 5.00 -11.75 -21.39
N LYS A 78 4.20 -10.70 -21.17
CA LYS A 78 4.23 -9.50 -22.01
C LYS A 78 5.58 -8.80 -21.98
N CYS A 79 6.19 -8.66 -20.80
CA CYS A 79 7.54 -8.12 -20.67
C CYS A 79 8.57 -8.95 -21.44
N THR A 80 8.55 -10.28 -21.28
CA THR A 80 9.50 -11.17 -21.96
C THR A 80 9.30 -11.22 -23.47
N GLU A 81 8.05 -11.18 -23.96
CA GLU A 81 7.72 -11.07 -25.39
C GLU A 81 8.28 -9.78 -26.00
N ASN A 82 8.35 -8.71 -25.20
CA ASN A 82 8.95 -7.43 -25.57
C ASN A 82 10.45 -7.35 -25.26
N GLY A 83 11.10 -8.49 -25.02
CA GLY A 83 12.56 -8.60 -24.86
C GLY A 83 13.10 -8.09 -23.52
N ILE A 84 12.25 -7.93 -22.51
CA ILE A 84 12.64 -7.40 -21.21
C ILE A 84 13.04 -8.54 -20.26
N THR A 85 14.26 -8.45 -19.73
CA THR A 85 14.74 -9.28 -18.63
C THR A 85 14.55 -8.53 -17.32
N ILE A 86 13.84 -9.16 -16.37
CA ILE A 86 13.39 -8.50 -15.15
C ILE A 86 14.24 -8.95 -13.96
N THR A 87 14.61 -8.02 -13.09
CA THR A 87 14.94 -8.31 -11.68
C THR A 87 13.77 -7.93 -10.80
N GLU A 88 13.32 -8.86 -9.95
CA GLU A 88 12.27 -8.62 -8.95
C GLU A 88 12.92 -8.33 -7.60
N VAL A 89 12.46 -7.29 -6.92
CA VAL A 89 12.86 -7.00 -5.55
C VAL A 89 11.60 -6.89 -4.70
N LYS A 90 11.43 -7.83 -3.75
CA LYS A 90 10.41 -7.71 -2.70
C LYS A 90 10.96 -6.79 -1.63
N VAL A 91 10.29 -5.67 -1.41
CA VAL A 91 10.74 -4.61 -0.49
C VAL A 91 10.31 -4.91 0.95
N GLY A 92 9.12 -5.46 1.11
CA GLY A 92 8.50 -5.65 2.41
C GLY A 92 7.00 -5.71 2.28
N TYR A 93 6.31 -5.20 3.30
CA TYR A 93 4.87 -5.22 3.38
C TYR A 93 4.32 -3.85 3.75
N ASP A 94 3.07 -3.65 3.39
CA ASP A 94 2.19 -2.58 3.84
C ASP A 94 1.02 -3.26 4.54
N GLY A 95 0.68 -2.82 5.74
CA GLY A 95 -0.33 -3.44 6.59
C GLY A 95 -1.07 -2.37 7.39
N ILE A 96 -2.39 -2.31 7.21
CA ILE A 96 -3.24 -1.31 7.86
C ILE A 96 -4.10 -2.01 8.91
N VAL A 97 -4.11 -1.44 10.11
CA VAL A 97 -4.80 -1.97 11.26
C VAL A 97 -5.98 -1.07 11.58
N LEU A 98 -7.14 -1.67 11.85
CA LEU A 98 -8.14 -1.06 12.72
C LEU A 98 -7.85 -1.56 14.12
N GLY A 99 -7.74 -0.67 15.11
CA GLY A 99 -7.44 -1.07 16.48
C GLY A 99 -8.02 -0.11 17.50
N ASN A 100 -8.05 -0.52 18.75
CA ASN A 100 -8.56 0.28 19.86
C ASN A 100 -7.72 0.05 21.12
N ALA A 101 -8.02 0.77 22.20
CA ALA A 101 -7.37 0.55 23.48
C ALA A 101 -7.53 -0.92 23.92
N LYS A 102 -6.51 -1.45 24.59
CA LYS A 102 -6.54 -2.83 25.11
C LYS A 102 -7.70 -3.07 26.08
N SER A 103 -8.06 -2.05 26.86
CA SER A 103 -9.20 -2.02 27.77
C SER A 103 -10.56 -1.83 27.10
N GLY A 104 -10.60 -1.53 25.81
CA GLY A 104 -11.83 -1.34 25.04
C GLY A 104 -12.48 -2.66 24.60
N PRO A 105 -13.63 -2.60 23.90
CA PRO A 105 -14.31 -3.79 23.41
C PRO A 105 -13.49 -4.53 22.34
N ASP A 106 -13.82 -5.80 22.09
CA ASP A 106 -13.26 -6.56 20.98
C ASP A 106 -14.06 -6.31 19.70
N PHE A 107 -13.35 -6.25 18.57
CA PHE A 107 -13.93 -6.04 17.25
C PHE A 107 -13.61 -7.21 16.33
N PHE A 108 -14.65 -7.87 15.84
CA PHE A 108 -14.60 -8.93 14.84
C PHE A 108 -15.27 -8.44 13.57
N LEU A 109 -14.49 -7.83 12.69
CA LEU A 109 -14.98 -7.09 11.53
C LEU A 109 -14.82 -7.91 10.25
N THR A 110 -15.74 -7.74 9.32
CA THR A 110 -15.51 -8.03 7.90
C THR A 110 -15.18 -6.73 7.16
N THR A 111 -14.60 -6.84 5.97
CA THR A 111 -14.44 -5.69 5.07
C THR A 111 -15.77 -5.05 4.71
N LYS A 112 -16.85 -5.84 4.66
CA LYS A 112 -18.23 -5.35 4.49
C LYS A 112 -18.65 -4.47 5.66
N ASP A 113 -18.40 -4.90 6.89
CA ASP A 113 -18.72 -4.12 8.10
C ASP A 113 -17.94 -2.80 8.11
N ILE A 114 -16.65 -2.83 7.75
CA ILE A 114 -15.81 -1.63 7.66
C ILE A 114 -16.39 -0.64 6.63
N PHE A 115 -16.78 -1.11 5.45
CA PHE A 115 -17.40 -0.27 4.42
C PHE A 115 -18.73 0.31 4.90
N LEU A 116 -19.61 -0.50 5.49
CA LEU A 116 -20.89 -0.05 6.04
C LEU A 116 -20.73 0.93 7.21
N ALA A 117 -19.67 0.81 8.01
CA ALA A 117 -19.41 1.75 9.10
C ALA A 117 -18.93 3.12 8.58
N LEU A 118 -18.08 3.14 7.55
CA LEU A 118 -17.25 4.31 7.22
C LEU A 118 -17.53 4.95 5.86
N ALA A 119 -18.22 4.29 4.94
CA ALA A 119 -18.51 4.89 3.64
C ALA A 119 -19.43 6.10 3.81
N LYS A 120 -19.24 7.13 2.98
CA LYS A 120 -20.14 8.30 2.94
C LYS A 120 -21.55 7.88 2.55
N ASP A 121 -21.65 7.11 1.48
CA ASP A 121 -22.89 6.61 0.92
C ASP A 121 -22.81 5.08 0.80
N ILE A 122 -23.93 4.40 1.09
CA ILE A 122 -24.05 2.94 1.03
C ILE A 122 -25.27 2.55 0.16
N PRO A 123 -25.28 1.33 -0.40
CA PRO A 123 -26.46 0.71 -0.99
C PRO A 123 -27.75 0.89 -0.18
N ASP A 124 -28.80 1.38 -0.82
CA ASP A 124 -30.12 1.59 -0.19
C ASP A 124 -31.03 0.36 -0.22
N GLY A 125 -30.58 -0.72 -0.89
CA GLY A 125 -31.33 -1.96 -1.11
C GLY A 125 -32.42 -1.87 -2.18
N LYS A 126 -32.57 -0.72 -2.84
CA LYS A 126 -33.53 -0.43 -3.90
C LYS A 126 -32.85 -0.08 -5.23
N GLY A 127 -31.53 -0.26 -5.32
CA GLY A 127 -30.71 0.02 -6.50
C GLY A 127 -30.14 1.44 -6.53
N GLY A 128 -30.27 2.20 -5.44
CA GLY A 128 -29.69 3.51 -5.24
C GLY A 128 -28.65 3.54 -4.11
N LEU A 129 -28.22 4.75 -3.77
CA LEU A 129 -27.34 5.01 -2.64
C LEU A 129 -28.04 5.92 -1.64
N ILE A 130 -27.76 5.73 -0.35
CA ILE A 130 -28.18 6.60 0.73
C ILE A 130 -26.96 7.04 1.54
N ALA A 131 -27.05 8.25 2.11
CA ALA A 131 -26.09 8.69 3.12
C ALA A 131 -26.07 7.68 4.28
N ASN A 132 -24.88 7.37 4.78
CA ASN A 132 -24.69 6.31 5.76
C ASN A 132 -25.50 6.55 7.05
N PRO A 133 -26.52 5.73 7.36
CA PRO A 133 -27.41 5.96 8.48
C PRO A 133 -26.86 5.41 9.80
N HIS A 134 -25.85 4.53 9.76
CA HIS A 134 -25.37 3.80 10.93
C HIS A 134 -24.68 4.75 11.92
N LYS A 135 -25.06 4.68 13.20
CA LYS A 135 -24.51 5.52 14.28
C LYS A 135 -23.76 4.70 15.33
N THR A 136 -24.12 3.43 15.50
CA THR A 136 -23.43 2.46 16.38
C THR A 136 -22.88 1.29 15.58
N TRP A 137 -21.89 0.58 16.12
CA TRP A 137 -21.36 -0.60 15.45
C TRP A 137 -22.41 -1.73 15.36
N ALA A 138 -23.31 -1.82 16.34
CA ALA A 138 -24.45 -2.73 16.30
C ALA A 138 -25.45 -2.43 15.16
N ASP A 139 -25.55 -1.18 14.70
CA ASP A 139 -26.36 -0.82 13.53
C ASP A 139 -25.80 -1.44 12.24
N VAL A 140 -24.47 -1.60 12.17
CA VAL A 140 -23.76 -2.20 11.03
C VAL A 140 -23.91 -3.71 11.06
N ASN A 141 -23.66 -4.32 12.22
CA ASN A 141 -23.75 -5.74 12.44
C ASN A 141 -24.07 -6.02 13.92
N LYS A 142 -25.16 -6.73 14.17
CA LYS A 142 -25.70 -6.97 15.53
C LYS A 142 -24.73 -7.69 16.49
N ASN A 143 -23.70 -8.34 15.96
CA ASN A 143 -22.67 -9.00 16.77
C ASN A 143 -21.53 -8.07 17.19
N LEU A 144 -21.54 -6.81 16.72
CA LEU A 144 -20.58 -5.79 17.11
C LEU A 144 -21.06 -5.01 18.34
N PRO A 145 -20.15 -4.30 19.05
CA PRO A 145 -20.51 -3.51 20.22
C PRO A 145 -21.61 -2.47 19.96
N THR A 146 -22.41 -2.15 20.97
CA THR A 146 -23.44 -1.08 20.87
C THR A 146 -22.86 0.33 20.99
N THR A 147 -21.53 0.46 21.02
CA THR A 147 -20.85 1.75 21.12
C THR A 147 -21.06 2.57 19.84
N LYS A 148 -21.06 3.89 20.00
CA LYS A 148 -21.10 4.83 18.87
C LYS A 148 -19.91 4.56 17.94
N ILE A 149 -20.13 4.67 16.64
CA ILE A 149 -19.04 4.67 15.64
C ILE A 149 -18.27 5.98 15.83
N GLU A 150 -17.06 5.85 16.34
CA GLU A 150 -16.07 6.91 16.43
C GLU A 150 -14.73 6.34 15.99
N VAL A 151 -14.33 6.70 14.77
CA VAL A 151 -13.12 6.20 14.13
C VAL A 151 -12.15 7.34 13.90
N LEU A 152 -10.99 7.26 14.55
CA LEU A 152 -9.86 8.14 14.33
C LEU A 152 -9.07 7.62 13.14
N GLY A 153 -8.78 8.47 12.16
CA GLY A 153 -8.03 8.04 11.00
C GLY A 153 -7.15 9.12 10.40
N PRO A 154 -6.24 8.73 9.50
CA PRO A 154 -5.35 9.65 8.84
C PRO A 154 -6.10 10.58 7.86
N PRO A 155 -5.53 11.77 7.54
CA PRO A 155 -6.14 12.73 6.62
C PRO A 155 -6.10 12.25 5.16
N PRO A 156 -6.80 12.92 4.21
CA PRO A 156 -6.83 12.57 2.79
C PRO A 156 -5.45 12.57 2.10
N THR A 157 -4.46 13.23 2.67
CA THR A 157 -3.08 13.32 2.16
C THR A 157 -2.20 12.15 2.57
N SER A 158 -2.69 11.26 3.44
CA SER A 158 -1.90 10.17 4.02
C SER A 158 -1.92 8.90 3.18
N GLY A 159 -0.73 8.30 2.98
CA GLY A 159 -0.60 6.99 2.33
C GLY A 159 -1.31 5.85 3.09
N THR A 160 -1.42 5.96 4.42
CA THR A 160 -2.18 5.02 5.25
C THR A 160 -3.67 5.04 4.87
N ARG A 161 -4.23 6.22 4.59
CA ARG A 161 -5.62 6.37 4.11
C ARG A 161 -5.80 5.75 2.74
N ASP A 162 -4.88 6.02 1.81
CA ASP A 162 -4.91 5.45 0.46
C ASP A 162 -4.90 3.91 0.49
N ALA A 163 -4.01 3.33 1.30
CA ALA A 163 -3.96 1.89 1.51
C ALA A 163 -5.25 1.36 2.14
N PHE A 164 -5.79 2.05 3.15
CA PHE A 164 -7.03 1.68 3.82
C PHE A 164 -8.23 1.64 2.86
N VAL A 165 -8.43 2.69 2.05
CA VAL A 165 -9.57 2.74 1.13
C VAL A 165 -9.46 1.69 0.02
N GLU A 166 -8.25 1.35 -0.42
CA GLU A 166 -8.03 0.30 -1.42
C GLU A 166 -8.23 -1.11 -0.84
N LEU A 167 -7.65 -1.38 0.34
CA LEU A 167 -7.54 -2.73 0.90
C LEU A 167 -8.73 -3.12 1.76
N ALA A 168 -9.38 -2.17 2.43
CA ALA A 168 -10.55 -2.42 3.27
C ALA A 168 -11.83 -1.95 2.57
N MET A 169 -11.96 -0.64 2.32
CA MET A 169 -13.21 -0.05 1.82
C MET A 169 -13.59 -0.59 0.44
N GLU A 170 -12.65 -0.65 -0.52
CA GLU A 170 -12.92 -1.17 -1.86
C GLU A 170 -13.26 -2.67 -1.83
N LYS A 171 -12.67 -3.44 -0.92
CA LYS A 171 -13.01 -4.87 -0.74
C LYS A 171 -14.42 -5.02 -0.15
N GLY A 172 -14.77 -4.20 0.83
CA GLY A 172 -16.11 -4.16 1.43
C GLY A 172 -17.18 -3.76 0.43
N ALA A 173 -16.95 -2.70 -0.34
CA ALA A 173 -17.84 -2.25 -1.42
C ALA A 173 -18.11 -3.37 -2.43
N LYS A 174 -17.09 -4.15 -2.79
CA LYS A 174 -17.25 -5.31 -3.69
C LYS A 174 -18.09 -6.43 -3.10
N GLN A 175 -18.45 -6.43 -1.83
CA GLN A 175 -19.38 -7.43 -1.31
C GLN A 175 -20.82 -7.20 -1.77
N PHE A 176 -21.13 -5.99 -2.27
CA PHE A 176 -22.45 -5.63 -2.78
C PHE A 176 -22.56 -5.90 -4.29
N PRO A 177 -23.59 -6.65 -4.76
CA PRO A 177 -23.76 -6.96 -6.19
C PRO A 177 -23.88 -5.72 -7.08
N GLU A 178 -24.60 -4.70 -6.65
CA GLU A 178 -24.76 -3.44 -7.37
C GLU A 178 -23.46 -2.65 -7.52
N LEU A 179 -22.63 -2.59 -6.47
CA LEU A 179 -21.32 -1.93 -6.55
C LEU A 179 -20.31 -2.76 -7.37
N LYS A 180 -20.41 -4.09 -7.33
CA LYS A 180 -19.69 -4.98 -8.26
C LYS A 180 -20.08 -4.70 -9.72
N ALA A 181 -21.36 -4.49 -10.00
CA ALA A 181 -21.85 -4.15 -11.33
C ALA A 181 -21.35 -2.76 -11.75
N LEU A 182 -21.45 -1.76 -10.87
CA LEU A 182 -20.93 -0.41 -11.09
C LEU A 182 -19.43 -0.44 -11.41
N LYS A 183 -18.63 -1.24 -10.69
CA LYS A 183 -17.19 -1.39 -10.98
C LYS A 183 -16.92 -1.87 -12.40
N LYS A 184 -17.79 -2.72 -12.96
CA LYS A 184 -17.64 -3.27 -14.31
C LYS A 184 -18.01 -2.24 -15.37
N SER A 185 -19.08 -1.47 -15.15
CA SER A 185 -19.57 -0.46 -16.11
C SER A 185 -18.79 0.86 -16.02
N ASP A 186 -18.54 1.35 -14.81
CA ASP A 186 -17.83 2.60 -14.54
C ASP A 186 -16.92 2.47 -13.30
N LYS A 187 -15.62 2.24 -13.56
CA LYS A 187 -14.60 2.17 -12.51
C LYS A 187 -14.40 3.47 -11.76
N ARG A 188 -14.63 4.64 -12.39
CA ARG A 188 -14.45 5.93 -11.74
C ARG A 188 -15.59 6.17 -10.77
N ALA A 189 -16.83 5.99 -11.20
CA ALA A 189 -18.00 6.08 -10.33
C ALA A 189 -17.91 5.10 -9.15
N PHE A 190 -17.51 3.84 -9.41
CA PHE A 190 -17.28 2.88 -8.35
C PHE A 190 -16.24 3.35 -7.32
N LYS A 191 -15.11 3.92 -7.76
CA LYS A 191 -14.09 4.44 -6.84
C LYS A 191 -14.61 5.60 -6.00
N VAL A 192 -15.40 6.51 -6.59
CA VAL A 192 -16.02 7.60 -5.83
C VAL A 192 -16.84 7.04 -4.67
N VAL A 193 -17.70 6.06 -4.92
CA VAL A 193 -18.52 5.43 -3.85
C VAL A 193 -17.65 4.64 -2.87
N ALA A 194 -16.75 3.80 -3.38
CA ALA A 194 -15.95 2.89 -2.56
C ALA A 194 -14.88 3.59 -1.70
N HIS A 195 -14.41 4.77 -2.11
CA HIS A 195 -13.29 5.47 -1.45
C HIS A 195 -13.74 6.73 -0.69
N SER A 196 -15.00 7.16 -0.83
CA SER A 196 -15.53 8.28 -0.04
C SER A 196 -15.84 7.85 1.40
N ILE A 197 -15.14 8.44 2.35
CA ILE A 197 -15.38 8.25 3.79
C ILE A 197 -16.39 9.29 4.27
N ARG A 198 -17.29 8.92 5.18
CA ARG A 198 -18.28 9.81 5.78
C ARG A 198 -17.64 10.95 6.57
N GLU A 199 -18.29 12.11 6.55
CA GLU A 199 -17.83 13.35 7.20
C GLU A 199 -18.82 13.83 8.28
N ASP A 200 -19.74 12.96 8.72
CA ASP A 200 -20.82 13.29 9.68
C ASP A 200 -20.39 13.11 11.15
N GLY A 201 -19.09 13.14 11.42
CA GLY A 201 -18.49 13.03 12.76
C GLY A 201 -18.27 11.60 13.28
N ALA A 202 -18.62 10.58 12.50
CA ALA A 202 -18.26 9.18 12.84
C ALA A 202 -16.81 8.85 12.49
N PHE A 203 -16.24 9.50 11.47
CA PHE A 203 -14.81 9.47 11.15
C PHE A 203 -14.19 10.82 11.49
N ILE A 204 -13.11 10.81 12.25
CA ILE A 204 -12.42 12.00 12.76
C ILE A 204 -10.98 11.94 12.30
N GLU A 205 -10.57 12.94 11.53
CA GLU A 205 -9.19 13.06 11.05
C GLU A 205 -8.26 13.42 12.21
N ALA A 206 -7.20 12.63 12.38
CA ALA A 206 -6.28 12.73 13.51
C ALA A 206 -4.91 13.34 13.16
N GLY A 207 -4.73 13.84 11.93
CA GLY A 207 -3.47 14.36 11.40
C GLY A 207 -2.54 13.26 10.88
N GLU A 208 -1.38 13.66 10.32
CA GLU A 208 -0.41 12.75 9.67
C GLU A 208 0.38 11.86 10.64
N ASN A 209 0.29 12.11 11.94
CA ASN A 209 1.07 11.39 12.94
C ASN A 209 0.23 10.30 13.61
N ASP A 210 0.41 9.05 13.18
CA ASP A 210 -0.29 7.86 13.70
C ASP A 210 -0.08 7.67 15.22
N ASN A 211 1.01 8.15 15.83
CA ASN A 211 1.17 8.11 17.28
C ASN A 211 0.11 8.94 18.03
N LEU A 212 -0.41 10.01 17.41
CA LEU A 212 -1.50 10.79 17.99
C LEU A 212 -2.80 9.98 18.02
N ILE A 213 -3.00 9.08 17.05
CA ILE A 213 -4.13 8.15 17.06
C ILE A 213 -4.00 7.22 18.27
N VAL A 214 -2.83 6.60 18.46
CA VAL A 214 -2.58 5.70 19.60
C VAL A 214 -2.86 6.39 20.94
N GLN A 215 -2.36 7.61 21.13
CA GLN A 215 -2.60 8.39 22.36
C GLN A 215 -4.10 8.67 22.60
N LYS A 216 -4.82 9.07 21.55
CA LYS A 216 -6.27 9.33 21.63
C LYS A 216 -7.06 8.06 21.93
N LEU A 217 -6.66 6.90 21.40
CA LEU A 217 -7.31 5.63 21.71
C LEU A 217 -7.18 5.25 23.18
N ILE A 218 -5.99 5.46 23.77
CA ILE A 218 -5.77 5.21 25.20
C ILE A 218 -6.71 6.07 26.06
N ALA A 219 -6.92 7.33 25.65
CA ALA A 219 -7.82 8.26 26.35
C ALA A 219 -9.31 7.95 26.10
N ASN A 220 -9.66 7.39 24.94
CA ASN A 220 -11.02 6.98 24.59
C ASN A 220 -11.08 5.49 24.18
N PRO A 221 -11.25 4.57 25.15
CA PRO A 221 -11.27 3.13 24.88
C PRO A 221 -12.40 2.64 23.96
N ASN A 222 -13.42 3.48 23.73
CA ASN A 222 -14.55 3.16 22.85
C ASN A 222 -14.30 3.54 21.38
N ALA A 223 -13.29 4.37 21.11
CA ALA A 223 -12.92 4.73 19.74
C ALA A 223 -12.11 3.63 19.07
N VAL A 224 -12.19 3.58 17.74
CA VAL A 224 -11.34 2.76 16.88
C VAL A 224 -10.39 3.68 16.13
N GLY A 225 -9.16 3.26 15.89
CA GLY A 225 -8.16 3.98 15.12
C GLY A 225 -7.76 3.20 13.88
N ILE A 226 -7.41 3.90 12.81
CA ILE A 226 -6.81 3.35 11.60
C ILE A 226 -5.36 3.84 11.51
N PHE A 227 -4.41 2.91 11.47
CA PHE A 227 -2.97 3.22 11.47
C PHE A 227 -2.16 2.05 10.89
N GLY A 228 -0.88 2.29 10.57
CA GLY A 228 0.02 1.23 10.12
C GLY A 228 0.28 0.16 11.18
N PHE A 229 0.49 -1.09 10.77
CA PHE A 229 0.74 -2.22 11.68
C PHE A 229 1.93 -2.00 12.62
N SER A 230 2.98 -1.29 12.19
CA SER A 230 4.14 -0.97 13.04
C SER A 230 3.73 -0.26 14.33
N PHE A 231 2.73 0.61 14.30
CA PHE A 231 2.24 1.31 15.49
C PHE A 231 1.48 0.38 16.45
N LEU A 232 0.80 -0.65 15.93
CA LEU A 232 0.23 -1.70 16.76
C LEU A 232 1.35 -2.47 17.47
N ASP A 233 2.34 -2.91 16.71
CA ASP A 233 3.44 -3.73 17.21
C ASP A 233 4.23 -3.01 18.32
N GLN A 234 4.57 -1.74 18.10
CA GLN A 234 5.28 -0.89 19.06
C GLN A 234 4.47 -0.54 20.33
N ASN A 235 3.13 -0.71 20.30
CA ASN A 235 2.23 -0.31 21.40
C ASN A 235 1.30 -1.45 21.83
N ALA A 236 1.68 -2.71 21.63
CA ALA A 236 0.86 -3.88 21.93
C ALA A 236 0.56 -4.07 23.44
N ASP A 237 1.28 -3.35 24.30
CA ASP A 237 0.99 -3.22 25.72
C ASP A 237 -0.25 -2.36 25.99
N LYS A 238 -0.54 -1.37 25.14
CA LYS A 238 -1.59 -0.34 25.32
C LYS A 238 -2.79 -0.49 24.40
N ILE A 239 -2.58 -0.95 23.16
CA ILE A 239 -3.62 -1.10 22.14
C ILE A 239 -3.71 -2.53 21.62
N LYS A 240 -4.83 -2.85 20.98
CA LYS A 240 -5.07 -4.13 20.30
C LYS A 240 -5.66 -3.89 18.93
N GLY A 241 -5.39 -4.80 17.99
CA GLY A 241 -5.98 -4.78 16.66
C GLY A 241 -7.31 -5.53 16.61
N ALA A 242 -8.23 -5.04 15.80
CA ALA A 242 -9.46 -5.75 15.43
C ALA A 242 -9.12 -6.99 14.59
N ILE A 243 -9.92 -8.04 14.76
CA ILE A 243 -9.83 -9.24 13.93
C ILE A 243 -10.63 -8.97 12.66
N VAL A 244 -9.98 -9.04 11.50
CA VAL A 244 -10.60 -8.72 10.21
C VAL A 244 -10.69 -9.97 9.36
N GLU A 245 -11.89 -10.32 8.90
CA GLU A 245 -12.17 -11.58 8.16
C GLU A 245 -11.60 -12.81 8.90
N GLY A 246 -11.75 -12.84 10.23
CA GLY A 246 -11.23 -13.92 11.09
C GLY A 246 -9.71 -13.91 11.33
N ASN A 247 -8.99 -12.91 10.81
CA ASN A 247 -7.53 -12.80 10.92
C ASN A 247 -7.12 -11.64 11.82
N MET A 248 -6.34 -11.95 12.85
CA MET A 248 -5.71 -10.93 13.70
C MET A 248 -4.52 -10.29 12.95
N PRO A 249 -4.27 -8.97 13.09
CA PRO A 249 -3.06 -8.38 12.56
C PRO A 249 -1.84 -8.93 13.30
N SER A 250 -0.94 -9.55 12.55
CA SER A 250 0.35 -10.03 13.02
C SER A 250 1.34 -10.01 11.88
N PHE A 251 2.63 -9.96 12.20
CA PHE A 251 3.68 -9.99 11.19
C PHE A 251 3.56 -11.24 10.30
N GLU A 252 3.37 -12.42 10.89
CA GLU A 252 3.24 -13.69 10.16
C GLU A 252 2.07 -13.67 9.16
N ARG A 253 0.89 -13.23 9.60
CA ARG A 253 -0.32 -13.17 8.74
C ARG A 253 -0.22 -12.08 7.67
N ILE A 254 0.50 -10.99 7.92
CA ILE A 254 0.81 -10.00 6.89
C ILE A 254 1.80 -10.60 5.90
N ALA A 255 2.80 -11.30 6.40
CA ALA A 255 3.90 -11.82 5.60
C ALA A 255 3.47 -12.93 4.64
N ASN A 256 2.56 -13.79 5.08
CA ASN A 256 1.99 -14.90 4.29
C ASN A 256 0.74 -14.50 3.48
N GLY A 257 0.17 -13.31 3.74
CA GLY A 257 -0.98 -12.75 3.02
C GLY A 257 -2.35 -13.11 3.60
N ASP A 258 -2.42 -13.75 4.77
CA ASP A 258 -3.66 -14.10 5.46
C ASP A 258 -4.39 -12.88 6.04
N TYR A 259 -3.66 -11.84 6.46
CA TYR A 259 -4.28 -10.62 6.99
C TYR A 259 -4.83 -9.76 5.84
N PRO A 260 -6.15 -9.51 5.77
CA PRO A 260 -6.80 -9.03 4.55
C PRO A 260 -6.52 -7.57 4.21
N ILE A 261 -6.08 -6.76 5.16
CA ILE A 261 -5.74 -5.34 4.96
C ILE A 261 -4.22 -5.18 4.90
N SER A 262 -3.58 -6.04 4.12
CA SER A 262 -2.15 -5.96 3.84
C SER A 262 -1.84 -6.28 2.39
N ARG A 263 -0.59 -6.00 1.99
CA ARG A 263 -0.03 -6.36 0.70
C ARG A 263 1.49 -6.39 0.73
N SER A 264 2.07 -7.21 -0.13
CA SER A 264 3.50 -7.18 -0.39
C SER A 264 3.86 -6.06 -1.36
N LEU A 265 5.02 -5.44 -1.11
CA LEU A 265 5.56 -4.34 -1.90
C LEU A 265 6.77 -4.82 -2.70
N PHE A 266 6.87 -4.36 -3.93
CA PHE A 266 7.91 -4.73 -4.88
C PHE A 266 8.35 -3.54 -5.71
N PHE A 267 9.56 -3.63 -6.26
CA PHE A 267 9.90 -2.95 -7.50
C PHE A 267 10.57 -3.94 -8.46
N TYR A 268 10.53 -3.62 -9.74
CA TYR A 268 11.10 -4.43 -10.81
C TYR A 268 12.04 -3.59 -11.65
N VAL A 269 13.21 -4.13 -11.98
CA VAL A 269 14.25 -3.45 -12.74
C VAL A 269 14.34 -4.05 -14.14
N LYS A 270 14.40 -3.20 -15.16
CA LYS A 270 14.65 -3.58 -16.54
C LYS A 270 16.15 -3.71 -16.77
N LYS A 271 16.65 -4.93 -16.92
CA LYS A 271 18.09 -5.17 -17.03
C LYS A 271 18.70 -4.57 -18.28
N GLU A 272 17.93 -4.40 -19.35
CA GLU A 272 18.38 -3.81 -20.62
C GLU A 272 18.78 -2.34 -20.49
N HIS A 273 18.39 -1.66 -19.41
CA HIS A 273 18.75 -0.27 -19.10
C HIS A 273 19.96 -0.17 -18.17
N VAL A 274 20.32 -1.25 -17.47
CA VAL A 274 21.50 -1.29 -16.58
C VAL A 274 22.77 -1.10 -17.40
N GLY A 275 23.62 -0.16 -16.99
CA GLY A 275 24.85 0.20 -17.70
C GLY A 275 24.64 1.14 -18.90
N LYS A 276 23.39 1.40 -19.31
CA LYS A 276 23.04 2.44 -20.29
C LYS A 276 22.54 3.70 -19.61
N VAL A 277 21.66 3.56 -18.61
CA VAL A 277 21.26 4.64 -17.72
C VAL A 277 22.16 4.60 -16.48
N PRO A 278 22.91 5.67 -16.20
CA PRO A 278 23.78 5.74 -15.02
C PRO A 278 23.01 5.57 -13.71
N GLY A 279 23.55 4.82 -12.76
CA GLY A 279 23.08 4.78 -11.38
C GLY A 279 22.05 3.70 -11.05
N ILE A 280 21.58 2.88 -12.00
CA ILE A 280 20.52 1.88 -11.71
C ILE A 280 21.00 0.87 -10.66
N ALA A 281 22.21 0.31 -10.81
CA ALA A 281 22.73 -0.68 -9.88
C ALA A 281 22.94 -0.08 -8.48
N GLU A 282 23.40 1.16 -8.43
CA GLU A 282 23.62 1.92 -7.21
C GLU A 282 22.31 2.30 -6.53
N PHE A 283 21.27 2.66 -7.29
CA PHE A 283 19.94 2.94 -6.75
C PHE A 283 19.31 1.67 -6.15
N VAL A 284 19.45 0.52 -6.83
CA VAL A 284 19.01 -0.77 -6.29
C VAL A 284 19.76 -1.09 -4.99
N ALA A 285 21.07 -0.86 -4.95
CA ALA A 285 21.87 -1.06 -3.74
C ALA A 285 21.48 -0.11 -2.59
N ALA A 286 21.15 1.15 -2.90
CA ALA A 286 20.69 2.14 -1.93
C ALA A 286 19.32 1.77 -1.36
N PHE A 287 18.36 1.38 -2.21
CA PHE A 287 17.04 0.92 -1.77
C PHE A 287 17.16 -0.31 -0.86
N THR A 288 18.04 -1.24 -1.22
CA THR A 288 18.23 -2.51 -0.50
C THR A 288 19.30 -2.44 0.60
N SER A 289 19.60 -1.25 1.10
CA SER A 289 20.52 -1.03 2.22
C SER A 289 19.78 -1.12 3.56
N GLU A 290 20.46 -1.59 4.61
CA GLU A 290 19.87 -1.67 5.95
C GLU A 290 19.43 -0.30 6.48
N ASP A 291 20.15 0.77 6.16
CA ASP A 291 19.77 2.15 6.49
C ASP A 291 18.45 2.58 5.84
N ALA A 292 18.08 1.98 4.70
CA ALA A 292 16.82 2.26 4.02
C ALA A 292 15.67 1.38 4.54
N TRP A 293 15.78 0.06 4.37
CA TRP A 293 14.67 -0.88 4.54
C TRP A 293 14.79 -1.80 5.75
N GLY A 294 15.82 -1.62 6.57
CA GLY A 294 16.02 -2.37 7.81
C GLY A 294 15.00 -1.99 8.88
N PRO A 295 14.97 -2.70 10.02
CA PRO A 295 14.05 -2.40 11.13
C PRO A 295 14.21 -0.98 11.69
N ASP A 296 15.42 -0.43 11.63
CA ASP A 296 15.75 0.94 12.05
C ASP A 296 15.95 1.88 10.84
N GLY A 297 15.58 1.43 9.63
CA GLY A 297 15.79 2.16 8.40
C GLY A 297 14.74 3.25 8.18
N TYR A 298 15.11 4.30 7.42
CA TYR A 298 14.24 5.46 7.22
C TYR A 298 12.94 5.18 6.46
N LEU A 299 12.78 4.00 5.85
CA LEU A 299 11.51 3.60 5.23
C LEU A 299 10.48 3.10 6.25
N VAL A 300 10.91 2.65 7.43
CA VAL A 300 10.00 2.26 8.52
C VAL A 300 9.23 3.47 9.04
N ASP A 301 9.88 4.63 9.11
CA ASP A 301 9.23 5.92 9.44
C ASP A 301 8.14 6.32 8.42
N LYS A 302 8.20 5.75 7.22
CA LYS A 302 7.19 5.93 6.16
C LYS A 302 6.11 4.84 6.18
N GLY A 303 6.14 3.93 7.16
CA GLY A 303 5.17 2.85 7.33
C GLY A 303 5.56 1.53 6.65
N LEU A 304 6.80 1.37 6.18
CA LEU A 304 7.26 0.08 5.66
C LEU A 304 7.30 -0.94 6.79
N ILE A 305 6.73 -2.12 6.55
CA ILE A 305 6.96 -3.31 7.39
C ILE A 305 8.10 -4.11 6.74
N PRO A 306 9.30 -4.16 7.36
CA PRO A 306 10.45 -4.81 6.76
C PRO A 306 10.25 -6.31 6.54
N LEU A 307 10.98 -6.86 5.57
CA LEU A 307 11.16 -8.32 5.51
C LEU A 307 11.93 -8.81 6.74
N PRO A 308 11.76 -10.09 7.15
CA PRO A 308 12.65 -10.73 8.12
C PRO A 308 14.11 -10.58 7.69
N GLU A 309 15.04 -10.50 8.64
CA GLU A 309 16.46 -10.25 8.36
C GLU A 309 17.05 -11.23 7.32
N ALA A 310 16.78 -12.53 7.47
CA ALA A 310 17.27 -13.54 6.54
C ALA A 310 16.73 -13.36 5.11
N ASP A 311 15.44 -13.06 4.96
CA ASP A 311 14.80 -12.79 3.68
C ASP A 311 15.31 -11.50 3.06
N ARG A 312 15.48 -10.45 3.88
CA ARG A 312 16.00 -9.15 3.48
C ARG A 312 17.44 -9.26 3.01
N ALA A 313 18.31 -9.97 3.73
CA ALA A 313 19.69 -10.20 3.33
C ALA A 313 19.81 -11.01 2.03
N SER A 314 18.99 -12.06 1.89
CA SER A 314 18.89 -12.85 0.66
C SER A 314 18.43 -11.99 -0.52
N MET A 315 17.38 -11.18 -0.32
CA MET A 315 16.85 -10.28 -1.32
C MET A 315 17.85 -9.17 -1.69
N ALA A 316 18.58 -8.61 -0.73
CA ALA A 316 19.64 -7.62 -0.97
C ALA A 316 20.70 -8.19 -1.92
N LYS A 317 21.15 -9.42 -1.65
CA LYS A 317 22.15 -10.12 -2.46
C LYS A 317 21.64 -10.35 -3.89
N GLN A 318 20.39 -10.83 -4.04
CA GLN A 318 19.77 -11.04 -5.34
C GLN A 318 19.59 -9.74 -6.12
N ALA A 319 19.14 -8.68 -5.45
CA ALA A 319 18.92 -7.36 -6.03
C ALA A 319 20.24 -6.74 -6.50
N LYS A 320 21.29 -6.76 -5.68
CA LYS A 320 22.63 -6.25 -6.03
C LYS A 320 23.29 -7.04 -7.16
N ALA A 321 23.01 -8.34 -7.24
CA ALA A 321 23.44 -9.18 -8.37
C ALA A 321 22.56 -9.02 -9.63
N LEU A 322 21.48 -8.22 -9.55
CA LEU A 322 20.47 -8.09 -10.60
C LEU A 322 20.01 -9.46 -11.11
N ALA A 323 19.70 -10.35 -10.18
CA ALA A 323 19.24 -11.70 -10.46
C ALA A 323 18.01 -11.66 -11.39
N THR A 324 17.99 -12.52 -12.41
CA THR A 324 16.87 -12.60 -13.34
C THR A 324 15.70 -13.30 -12.63
N LEU A 325 14.53 -12.68 -12.66
CA LEU A 325 13.27 -13.27 -12.21
C LEU A 325 12.94 -14.50 -13.06
N ALA A 326 12.75 -15.63 -12.39
CA ALA A 326 12.15 -16.83 -12.95
C ALA A 326 10.72 -16.99 -12.41
N MET A 327 9.77 -17.37 -13.28
CA MET A 327 8.35 -17.58 -12.96
C MET A 327 7.85 -18.91 -13.49
#